data_AF-A0AAN5CG34-F1
#
_entry.id   AF-A0AAN5CG34-F1
#
_cell.length_a   1.000
_cell.length_b   1.000
_cell.length_c   1.000
_cell.angle_alpha   90.00
_cell.angle_beta   90.00
_cell.angle_gamma   90.00
#
_symmetry.space_group_name_H-M   'P 1'
#
loop_
_entity.id
_entity.type
_entity.pdbx_description
1 polymer ?
#
loop_
_entity_poly.entity_id
_entity_poly.type
_entity_poly.pdbx_seq_one_letter_code
_entity_poly.pdbx_strand_id
1 'polypeptide(L)' 'MGTTDAKPELLRVAGRGSCEDHNSKFASVEECNSWYRENNHVNVFFESQEYHTYTESAAYSLSSAIADIG' A
#
# COMPACT_ATOMS: atom_id res chain seq x y z
N MET A 1 -2.26 -34.64 2.13
CA MET A 1 -0.92 -34.17 1.72
C MET A 1 -1.11 -33.29 0.51
N GLY A 2 -1.33 -31.98 0.72
CA GLY A 2 -1.45 -31.00 -0.35
C GLY A 2 -0.08 -30.37 -0.57
N THR A 3 0.48 -30.54 -1.76
CA THR A 3 1.71 -29.87 -2.18
C THR A 3 1.35 -28.43 -2.51
N THR A 4 1.66 -27.50 -1.59
CA THR A 4 1.67 -26.07 -1.89
C THR A 4 2.88 -25.80 -2.77
N ASP A 5 2.70 -25.83 -4.08
CA ASP A 5 3.62 -25.21 -5.04
C ASP A 5 3.54 -23.69 -4.85
N ALA A 6 4.19 -23.20 -3.79
CA ALA A 6 4.47 -21.79 -3.62
C ALA A 6 5.44 -21.39 -4.73
N LYS A 7 4.91 -20.89 -5.85
CA LYS A 7 5.72 -20.21 -6.87
C LYS A 7 6.53 -19.13 -6.14
N PRO A 8 7.85 -19.08 -6.31
CA PRO A 8 8.67 -18.13 -5.57
C PRO A 8 8.14 -16.74 -5.87
N GLU A 9 8.13 -15.85 -4.87
CA GLU A 9 7.99 -14.41 -5.00
C GLU A 9 9.16 -13.85 -5.84
N LEU A 10 9.23 -14.26 -7.11
CA LEU A 10 10.06 -13.66 -8.13
C LEU A 10 9.52 -12.25 -8.26
N LEU A 11 10.22 -11.32 -7.61
CA LEU A 11 10.10 -9.87 -7.72
C LEU A 11 8.84 -9.47 -8.48
N ARG A 12 7.78 -9.12 -7.76
CA ARG A 12 6.58 -8.49 -8.33
C ARG A 12 6.99 -7.17 -8.99
N VAL A 13 7.59 -7.25 -10.17
CA VAL A 13 7.75 -6.12 -11.07
C VAL A 13 6.33 -5.74 -11.44
N ALA A 14 5.90 -4.58 -10.95
CA ALA A 14 4.60 -4.02 -11.29
C ALA A 14 4.42 -4.10 -12.82
N GLY A 15 3.28 -4.66 -13.26
CA GLY A 15 2.96 -4.80 -14.68
C GLY A 15 3.17 -6.20 -15.28
N ARG A 16 3.97 -7.10 -14.68
CA ARG A 16 4.27 -8.41 -15.31
C ARG A 16 3.01 -9.25 -15.64
N GLY A 17 2.09 -9.41 -14.69
CA GLY A 17 0.85 -10.15 -14.94
C GLY A 17 -0.04 -9.48 -16.00
N SER A 18 -0.04 -8.15 -16.07
CA SER A 18 -0.80 -7.42 -17.10
C SER A 18 -0.16 -7.55 -18.49
N CYS A 19 1.18 -7.65 -18.55
CA CYS A 19 1.94 -7.87 -19.78
C CYS A 19 1.84 -9.31 -20.29
N GLU A 20 1.79 -10.31 -19.39
CA GLU A 20 1.66 -11.73 -19.75
C GLU A 20 0.23 -12.11 -20.14
N ASP A 21 -0.79 -11.60 -19.44
CA ASP A 21 -2.17 -12.08 -19.59
C ASP A 21 -3.04 -11.26 -20.56
N HIS A 22 -2.74 -9.98 -20.81
CA HIS A 22 -3.71 -9.06 -21.42
C HIS A 22 -3.19 -8.18 -22.56
N ASN A 23 -1.92 -8.32 -22.99
CA ASN A 23 -1.31 -7.28 -23.82
C ASN A 23 -1.04 -7.69 -25.27
N SER A 24 -1.99 -7.40 -26.16
CA SER A 24 -1.85 -7.55 -27.62
C SER A 24 -1.20 -6.35 -28.32
N LYS A 25 -0.73 -5.34 -27.56
CA LYS A 25 -0.22 -4.05 -28.10
C LYS A 25 1.30 -3.95 -28.15
N PHE A 26 2.02 -4.83 -27.47
CA PHE A 26 3.48 -4.86 -27.44
C PHE A 26 4.00 -6.15 -28.08
N ALA A 27 5.17 -6.10 -28.69
CA ALA A 27 5.74 -7.24 -29.39
C ALA A 27 6.35 -8.28 -28.44
N SER A 28 6.75 -7.87 -27.23
CA SER A 28 7.21 -8.78 -26.18
C SER A 28 6.85 -8.33 -24.77
N VAL A 29 6.98 -9.25 -23.82
CA VAL A 29 6.76 -8.98 -22.39
C VAL A 29 7.82 -8.01 -21.85
N GLU A 30 9.07 -8.07 -22.35
CA GLU A 30 10.15 -7.16 -22.00
C GLU A 30 9.87 -5.72 -22.45
N GLU A 31 9.33 -5.54 -23.65
CA GLU A 31 8.93 -4.24 -24.18
C GLU A 31 7.80 -3.63 -23.34
N CYS A 32 6.78 -4.43 -23.03
CA CYS A 32 5.68 -4.03 -22.17
C CYS A 32 6.16 -3.59 -20.77
N ASN A 33 7.03 -4.39 -20.14
CA ASN A 33 7.60 -4.05 -18.84
C ASN A 33 8.45 -2.76 -18.89
N SER A 34 9.20 -2.55 -19.96
CA SER A 34 10.03 -1.35 -20.13
C SER A 34 9.16 -0.11 -20.29
N TRP A 35 8.11 -0.21 -21.12
CA TRP A 35 7.15 0.87 -21.29
C TRP A 35 6.46 1.23 -19.97
N TYR A 36 5.99 0.25 -19.20
CA TYR A 36 5.42 0.52 -17.88
C TYR A 36 6.44 1.12 -16.91
N ARG A 37 7.71 0.71 -16.93
CA ARG A 37 8.73 1.36 -16.08
C ARG A 37 8.94 2.83 -16.43
N GLU A 38 8.85 3.18 -17.70
CA GLU A 38 9.09 4.55 -18.18
C GLU A 38 7.85 5.44 -18.11
N ASN A 39 6.64 4.87 -18.20
CA ASN A 39 5.38 5.62 -18.33
C ASN A 39 4.43 5.43 -17.14
N ASN A 40 4.80 4.63 -16.14
CA ASN A 40 3.98 4.48 -14.95
C ASN A 40 4.03 5.75 -14.11
N HIS A 41 3.02 6.59 -14.30
CA HIS A 41 2.71 7.69 -13.40
C HIS A 41 1.67 7.21 -12.38
N VAL A 42 2.12 6.97 -11.15
CA VAL A 42 1.23 6.68 -10.03
C VAL A 42 0.75 7.99 -9.44
N ASN A 43 -0.56 8.25 -9.52
CA ASN A 43 -1.19 9.36 -8.82
C ASN A 43 -1.80 8.85 -7.52
N VAL A 44 -1.39 9.42 -6.39
CA VAL A 44 -1.94 9.10 -5.06
C VAL A 44 -2.82 10.27 -4.63
N PHE A 45 -4.08 9.99 -4.32
CA PHE A 45 -5.04 10.97 -3.84
C PHE A 45 -5.93 10.35 -2.75
N PHE A 46 -6.50 11.20 -1.89
CA PHE A 46 -7.50 10.76 -0.92
C PHE A 46 -8.83 10.49 -1.62
N GLU A 47 -9.44 9.34 -1.33
CA GLU A 47 -10.76 8.96 -1.86
C GLU A 47 -11.86 9.90 -1.33
N SER A 48 -11.75 10.30 -0.06
CA SER A 48 -12.64 11.26 0.61
C SER A 48 -11.80 12.29 1.38
N GLN A 49 -12.34 13.50 1.59
CA GLN A 49 -11.71 14.50 2.46
C GLN A 49 -12.02 14.20 3.94
N GLU A 50 -11.64 13.00 4.39
CA GLU A 50 -11.89 12.52 5.76
C GLU A 50 -10.57 12.36 6.51
N TYR A 51 -10.47 13.01 7.67
CA TYR A 51 -9.34 12.87 8.58
C TYR A 51 -9.78 12.11 9.82
N HIS A 52 -9.20 10.95 10.05
CA HIS A 52 -9.35 10.21 11.30
C HIS A 52 -8.24 10.62 12.27
N THR A 53 -8.62 11.27 13.36
CA THR A 53 -7.70 11.61 14.45
C THR A 53 -8.05 10.78 15.68
N TYR A 54 -7.09 10.03 16.19
CA TYR A 54 -7.20 9.32 17.46
C TYR A 54 -6.38 10.07 18.49
N THR A 55 -7.06 10.65 19.49
CA THR A 55 -6.42 11.39 20.57
C THR A 55 -6.74 10.71 21.89
N GLU A 56 -5.70 10.30 22.61
CA GLU A 56 -5.82 9.83 23.98
C GLU A 56 -5.63 11.01 24.93
N SER A 57 -6.48 11.10 25.96
CA SER A 57 -6.39 12.14 26.99
C SER A 57 -6.00 11.53 28.32
N ALA A 58 -5.28 12.31 29.13
CA ALA A 58 -4.90 11.88 30.47
C ALA A 58 -6.13 11.56 31.32
N ALA A 59 -6.16 10.39 31.94
CA ALA A 59 -7.26 9.95 32.81
C ALA A 59 -7.32 10.75 34.13
N TYR A 60 -6.25 11.45 34.47
CA TYR A 60 -6.10 12.15 35.74
C TYR A 60 -5.68 13.59 35.48
N SER A 61 -6.49 14.54 35.99
CA SER A 61 -6.25 15.96 35.80
C SER A 61 -5.32 16.53 36.87
N LEU A 62 -4.66 17.65 36.54
CA LEU A 62 -3.83 18.40 37.48
C LEU A 62 -4.62 18.84 38.71
N SER A 63 -5.90 19.20 38.56
CA SER A 63 -6.74 19.58 39.69
C SER A 63 -6.95 18.42 40.66
N SER A 64 -7.14 17.20 40.16
CA SER A 64 -7.23 16.01 41.01
C SER A 64 -5.91 15.76 41.74
N ALA A 65 -4.78 15.90 41.04
CA ALA A 65 -3.45 15.76 41.65
C ALA A 65 -3.22 16.75 42.80
N ILE A 66 -3.64 18.01 42.63
CA ILE A 66 -3.50 19.04 43.66
C ILE A 66 -4.45 18.76 44.84
N ALA A 67 -5.67 18.32 44.57
CA ALA A 67 -6.66 18.01 45.60
C ALA A 67 -6.23 16.84 46.51
N ASP A 68 -5.51 15.84 45.98
CA ASP A 68 -5.02 14.71 46.77
C ASP A 68 -3.78 15.05 47.63
N ILE A 69 -3.08 16.15 47.32
CA ILE A 69 -1.87 16.60 48.04
C ILE A 69 -2.19 17.64 49.13
N GLY A 70 -3.28 18.39 48.98
CA GLY A 70 -3.72 19.46 49.90
C GLY A 70 -4.46 18.94 51.13
#